data_AF-A0A2D8U3X7-F1
#
_entry.id   AF-A0A2D8U3X7-F1
#
_cell.length_a   1.000
_cell.length_b   1.000
_cell.length_c   1.000
_cell.angle_alpha   90.00
_cell.angle_beta   90.00
_cell.angle_gamma   90.00
#
_symmetry.space_group_name_H-M   'P 1'
#
loop_
_entity.id
_entity.type
_entity.pdbx_description
1 polymer ?
#
loop_
_entity_poly.entity_id
_entity_poly.type
_entity_poly.pdbx_seq_one_letter_code
_entity_poly.pdbx_strand_id
1 'polypeptide(L)'
;MIIKIHRFLGIVLVFFVLVLSVTGTLLQHAEDFKIRQTYASSTFAKNVYGIKPCVISSAPISSKWISICNNNLYFEEKRIVNNITTLRAAYKKNDNYVILYDGHIITVSSSGEIIDLGHTETPKNVKISLEENILPGNLKKIIEDKSISKTITYERVIVDLHSGRLFGTFGVTLVDLVTLGLIILSITGTYSWLRYKKFF
;
A
#
# COMPACT_ATOMS: atom_id res chain seq x y z
N MET A 1 -49.28 5.74 6.45
CA MET A 1 -48.33 5.51 5.33
C MET A 1 -46.88 5.67 5.78
N ILE A 2 -46.52 6.81 6.41
CA ILE A 2 -45.16 7.14 6.86
C ILE A 2 -44.50 6.05 7.72
N ILE A 3 -45.20 5.48 8.72
CA ILE A 3 -44.65 4.39 9.56
C ILE A 3 -44.33 3.11 8.77
N LYS A 4 -45.13 2.77 7.75
CA LYS A 4 -44.86 1.59 6.91
C LYS A 4 -43.59 1.78 6.09
N ILE A 5 -43.41 2.99 5.53
CA ILE A 5 -42.21 3.37 4.77
C ILE A 5 -40.98 3.37 5.68
N HIS A 6 -41.08 3.98 6.87
CA HIS A 6 -39.99 4.00 7.86
C HIS A 6 -39.53 2.57 8.23
N ARG A 7 -40.48 1.67 8.52
CA ARG A 7 -40.16 0.27 8.87
C ARG A 7 -39.51 -0.48 7.73
N PHE A 8 -40.03 -0.33 6.50
CA PHE A 8 -39.44 -0.97 5.32
C PHE A 8 -38.01 -0.48 5.07
N LEU A 9 -37.82 0.84 5.06
CA LEU A 9 -36.52 1.46 4.82
C LEU A 9 -35.52 1.08 5.92
N GLY A 10 -35.94 0.99 7.18
CA GLY A 10 -35.12 0.48 8.27
C GLY A 10 -34.62 -0.95 8.03
N ILE A 11 -35.51 -1.88 7.64
CA ILE A 11 -35.12 -3.28 7.37
C ILE A 11 -34.09 -3.36 6.25
N VAL A 12 -34.26 -2.59 5.17
CA VAL A 12 -33.31 -2.56 4.05
C VAL A 12 -31.95 -2.01 4.48
N LEU A 13 -31.92 -0.95 5.31
CA LEU A 13 -30.68 -0.29 5.70
C LEU A 13 -29.90 -0.98 6.83
N VAL A 14 -30.53 -1.86 7.63
CA VAL A 14 -29.86 -2.53 8.77
C VAL A 14 -28.56 -3.21 8.35
N PHE A 15 -28.55 -3.90 7.21
CA PHE A 15 -27.34 -4.55 6.70
C PHE A 15 -26.20 -3.54 6.51
N PHE A 16 -26.47 -2.42 5.85
CA PHE A 16 -25.47 -1.40 5.57
C PHE A 16 -25.01 -0.68 6.83
N VAL A 17 -25.93 -0.39 7.76
CA VAL A 17 -25.59 0.21 9.06
C VAL A 17 -24.65 -0.71 9.84
N LEU A 18 -24.89 -2.02 9.82
CA LEU A 18 -24.02 -2.99 10.48
C LEU A 18 -22.61 -2.96 9.87
N VAL A 19 -22.51 -3.01 8.54
CA VAL A 19 -21.21 -2.94 7.83
C VAL A 19 -20.47 -1.63 8.15
N LEU A 20 -21.15 -0.48 8.07
CA LEU A 20 -20.57 0.82 8.39
C LEU A 20 -20.15 0.94 9.85
N SER A 21 -20.94 0.37 10.78
CA SER A 21 -20.64 0.38 12.22
C SER A 21 -19.44 -0.50 12.56
N VAL A 22 -19.38 -1.71 12.00
CA VAL A 22 -18.26 -2.64 12.22
C VAL A 22 -16.98 -2.05 11.64
N THR A 23 -17.01 -1.59 10.38
CA THR A 23 -15.84 -0.97 9.75
C THR A 23 -15.40 0.30 10.47
N GLY A 24 -16.35 1.16 10.89
CA GLY A 24 -16.05 2.35 11.69
C GLY A 24 -15.42 2.02 13.05
N THR A 25 -15.90 0.98 13.74
CA THR A 25 -15.33 0.53 15.02
C THR A 25 -13.90 0.01 14.84
N LEU A 26 -13.65 -0.76 13.77
CA LEU A 26 -12.30 -1.22 13.42
C LEU A 26 -11.36 -0.05 13.12
N LEU A 27 -11.85 1.00 12.46
CA LEU A 27 -11.06 2.21 12.20
C LEU A 27 -10.76 3.00 13.47
N GLN A 28 -11.74 3.10 14.39
CA GLN A 28 -11.55 3.79 15.66
C GLN A 28 -10.49 3.11 16.55
N HIS A 29 -10.39 1.78 16.49
CA HIS A 29 -9.42 0.97 17.25
C HIS A 29 -8.30 0.41 16.36
N ALA A 30 -8.00 1.08 15.23
CA ALA A 30 -7.03 0.57 14.26
C ALA A 30 -5.61 0.42 14.85
N GLU A 31 -5.28 1.21 15.87
CA GLU A 31 -4.00 1.09 16.58
C GLU A 31 -3.97 -0.14 17.49
N ASP A 32 -5.02 -0.35 18.28
CA ASP A 32 -5.13 -1.46 19.23
C ASP A 32 -5.05 -2.82 18.52
N PHE A 33 -5.67 -2.90 17.34
CA PHE A 33 -5.64 -4.08 16.48
C PHE A 33 -4.44 -4.13 15.52
N LYS A 34 -3.50 -3.17 15.58
CA LYS A 34 -2.33 -3.06 14.69
C LYS A 34 -2.67 -3.06 13.19
N ILE A 35 -3.87 -2.59 12.85
CA ILE A 35 -4.39 -2.52 11.47
C ILE A 35 -3.58 -1.52 10.63
N ARG A 36 -3.04 -0.46 11.26
CA ARG A 36 -2.19 0.53 10.56
C ARG A 36 -0.82 -0.02 10.16
N GLN A 37 -0.29 -0.94 10.97
CA GLN A 37 1.07 -1.48 10.82
C GLN A 37 1.11 -2.75 9.97
N THR A 38 -0.06 -3.27 9.59
CA THR A 38 -0.21 -4.48 8.78
C THR A 38 -0.60 -4.11 7.35
N TYR A 39 0.10 -4.71 6.39
CA TYR A 39 -0.06 -4.43 4.98
C TYR A 39 -0.86 -5.54 4.30
N ALA A 40 -1.68 -5.14 3.33
CA ALA A 40 -2.37 -6.07 2.46
C ALA A 40 -1.36 -6.82 1.57
N SER A 41 -1.72 -8.03 1.14
CA SER A 41 -0.85 -8.81 0.25
C SER A 41 -0.62 -8.09 -1.07
N SER A 42 0.55 -8.32 -1.67
CA SER A 42 0.93 -7.82 -2.99
C SER A 42 -0.09 -8.22 -4.07
N THR A 43 -0.57 -9.46 -4.04
CA THR A 43 -1.61 -9.97 -4.95
C THR A 43 -2.91 -9.19 -4.81
N PHE A 44 -3.34 -8.93 -3.58
CA PHE A 44 -4.55 -8.15 -3.33
C PHE A 44 -4.38 -6.69 -3.78
N ALA A 45 -3.27 -6.06 -3.43
CA ALA A 45 -2.92 -4.70 -3.85
C ALA A 45 -2.89 -4.56 -5.38
N LYS A 46 -2.34 -5.55 -6.09
CA LYS A 46 -2.31 -5.57 -7.56
C LYS A 46 -3.71 -5.70 -8.16
N ASN A 47 -4.50 -6.65 -7.66
CA ASN A 47 -5.78 -6.99 -8.29
C ASN A 47 -6.91 -6.01 -7.93
N VAL A 48 -6.93 -5.50 -6.70
CA VAL A 48 -8.01 -4.63 -6.20
C VAL A 48 -7.67 -3.16 -6.41
N TYR A 49 -6.41 -2.75 -6.17
CA TYR A 49 -5.99 -1.36 -6.29
C TYR A 49 -5.29 -1.04 -7.62
N GLY A 50 -5.09 -2.04 -8.49
CA GLY A 50 -4.41 -1.83 -9.77
C GLY A 50 -2.94 -1.40 -9.63
N ILE A 51 -2.31 -1.70 -8.49
CA ILE A 51 -0.92 -1.28 -8.24
C ILE A 51 0.00 -2.06 -9.17
N LYS A 52 0.66 -1.32 -10.06
CA LYS A 52 1.62 -1.88 -11.01
C LYS A 52 2.97 -2.12 -10.33
N PRO A 53 3.64 -3.24 -10.64
CA PRO A 53 5.01 -3.45 -10.18
C PRO A 53 5.94 -2.37 -10.76
N CYS A 54 7.03 -2.11 -10.06
CA CYS A 54 8.06 -1.19 -10.53
C CYS A 54 8.73 -1.71 -11.80
N VAL A 55 9.25 -0.79 -12.61
CA VAL A 55 10.21 -1.14 -13.66
C VAL A 55 11.55 -1.43 -12.98
N ILE A 56 12.13 -2.60 -13.31
CA ILE A 56 13.38 -3.06 -12.73
C ILE A 56 14.50 -2.85 -13.76
N SER A 57 15.50 -2.07 -13.36
CA SER A 57 16.74 -1.89 -14.10
C SER A 57 17.86 -2.56 -13.33
N SER A 58 18.63 -3.44 -13.97
CA SER A 58 19.59 -4.30 -13.28
C SER A 58 20.92 -4.37 -14.00
N ALA A 59 21.97 -4.70 -13.26
CA ALA A 59 23.28 -5.03 -13.81
C ALA A 59 23.90 -6.21 -13.05
N PRO A 60 24.59 -7.12 -13.75
CA PRO A 60 25.38 -8.15 -13.07
C PRO A 60 26.68 -7.54 -12.53
N ILE A 61 27.03 -7.89 -11.30
CA ILE A 61 28.31 -7.58 -10.66
C ILE A 61 28.99 -8.90 -10.30
N SER A 62 29.95 -9.33 -11.12
CA SER A 62 30.59 -10.63 -10.98
C SER A 62 29.55 -11.77 -11.00
N SER A 63 29.19 -12.35 -9.85
CA SER A 63 28.23 -13.45 -9.73
C SER A 63 26.91 -13.06 -9.04
N LYS A 64 26.71 -11.76 -8.79
CA LYS A 64 25.55 -11.21 -8.08
C LYS A 64 24.86 -10.12 -8.88
N TRP A 65 23.62 -9.79 -8.54
CA TRP A 65 22.83 -8.77 -9.21
C TRP A 65 22.64 -7.53 -8.35
N ILE A 66 22.79 -6.37 -8.99
CA ILE A 66 22.28 -5.11 -8.46
C ILE A 66 21.07 -4.69 -9.27
N SER A 67 20.03 -4.26 -8.58
CA SER A 67 18.75 -3.88 -9.21
C SER A 67 18.22 -2.60 -8.60
N ILE A 68 17.61 -1.76 -9.43
CA ILE A 68 16.89 -0.57 -9.01
C ILE A 68 15.41 -0.77 -9.31
N CYS A 69 14.57 -0.43 -8.34
CA CYS A 69 13.12 -0.50 -8.44
C CYS A 69 12.52 0.66 -7.61
N ASN A 70 11.80 1.59 -8.27
CA ASN A 70 11.24 2.80 -7.64
C ASN A 70 12.27 3.55 -6.77
N ASN A 71 13.45 3.84 -7.33
CA ASN A 71 14.55 4.51 -6.61
C ASN A 71 15.07 3.73 -5.38
N ASN A 72 14.67 2.49 -5.16
CA ASN A 72 15.27 1.64 -4.12
C ASN A 72 16.32 0.76 -4.76
N LEU A 73 17.47 0.67 -4.09
CA LEU A 73 18.59 -0.16 -4.48
C LEU A 73 18.49 -1.53 -3.81
N TYR A 74 18.55 -2.57 -4.63
CA TYR A 74 18.53 -3.96 -4.23
C TYR A 74 19.85 -4.63 -4.59
N PHE A 75 20.39 -5.39 -3.66
CA PHE A 75 21.46 -6.36 -3.88
C PHE A 75 20.85 -7.75 -3.74
N GLU A 76 20.84 -8.52 -4.83
CA GLU A 76 19.99 -9.71 -4.95
C GLU A 76 18.53 -9.37 -4.58
N GLU A 77 17.89 -10.12 -3.69
CA GLU A 77 16.54 -9.84 -3.21
C GLU A 77 16.47 -8.82 -2.05
N LYS A 78 17.61 -8.40 -1.50
CA LYS A 78 17.66 -7.57 -0.29
C LYS A 78 17.76 -6.11 -0.66
N ARG A 79 16.79 -5.32 -0.17
CA ARG A 79 16.84 -3.85 -0.29
C ARG A 79 17.92 -3.31 0.63
N ILE A 80 18.85 -2.54 0.08
CA ILE A 80 19.99 -1.99 0.82
C ILE A 80 19.82 -0.49 1.07
N VAL A 81 19.34 0.26 0.06
CA VAL A 81 19.20 1.73 0.14
C VAL A 81 17.86 2.15 -0.44
N ASN A 82 17.27 3.20 0.12
CA ASN A 82 16.03 3.81 -0.38
C ASN A 82 16.33 5.17 -1.02
N ASN A 83 15.48 5.56 -1.98
CA ASN A 83 15.47 6.89 -2.59
C ASN A 83 16.79 7.32 -3.25
N ILE A 84 17.45 6.40 -3.96
CA ILE A 84 18.63 6.72 -4.75
C ILE A 84 18.25 7.46 -6.05
N THR A 85 19.05 8.46 -6.43
CA THR A 85 18.86 9.20 -7.69
C THR A 85 19.77 8.70 -8.80
N THR A 86 21.01 8.34 -8.44
CA THR A 86 22.05 7.93 -9.37
C THR A 86 22.82 6.75 -8.80
N LEU A 87 22.90 5.67 -9.57
CA LEU A 87 23.86 4.60 -9.34
C LEU A 87 25.04 4.82 -10.28
N ARG A 88 26.22 5.08 -9.72
CA ARG A 88 27.41 5.40 -10.53
C ARG A 88 28.19 4.15 -10.86
N ALA A 89 28.52 3.35 -9.85
CA ALA A 89 29.34 2.17 -10.03
C ALA A 89 28.98 1.11 -9.01
N ALA A 90 29.19 -0.15 -9.39
CA ALA A 90 29.13 -1.26 -8.46
C ALA A 90 30.10 -2.35 -8.92
N TYR A 91 30.97 -2.79 -8.03
CA TYR A 91 32.02 -3.76 -8.35
C TYR A 91 32.39 -4.61 -7.14
N LYS A 92 32.94 -5.79 -7.41
CA LYS A 92 33.45 -6.69 -6.37
C LYS A 92 34.87 -6.29 -5.96
N LYS A 93 35.14 -6.19 -4.66
CA LYS A 93 36.46 -5.96 -4.06
C LYS A 93 36.70 -7.02 -2.99
N ASN A 94 37.61 -7.95 -3.26
CA ASN A 94 37.85 -9.14 -2.43
C ASN A 94 36.54 -9.95 -2.27
N ASP A 95 36.07 -10.18 -1.04
CA ASP A 95 34.81 -10.88 -0.76
C ASP A 95 33.60 -9.95 -0.62
N ASN A 96 33.81 -8.64 -0.74
CA ASN A 96 32.79 -7.63 -0.56
C ASN A 96 32.41 -6.96 -1.89
N TYR A 97 31.24 -6.33 -1.89
CA TYR A 97 30.70 -5.57 -3.01
C TYR A 97 30.69 -4.10 -2.62
N VAL A 98 31.31 -3.27 -3.45
CA VAL A 98 31.36 -1.83 -3.26
C VAL A 98 30.40 -1.20 -4.25
N ILE A 99 29.47 -0.39 -3.73
CA ILE A 99 28.46 0.29 -4.53
C ILE A 99 28.57 1.79 -4.28
N LEU A 100 28.58 2.56 -5.36
CA LEU A 100 28.62 4.01 -5.35
C LEU A 100 27.31 4.56 -5.89
N TYR A 101 26.58 5.27 -5.04
CA TYR A 101 25.30 5.90 -5.37
C TYR A 101 25.26 7.30 -4.76
N ASP A 102 24.74 8.31 -5.45
CA ASP A 102 24.51 9.67 -4.91
C ASP A 102 25.68 10.30 -4.11
N GLY A 103 26.93 10.03 -4.49
CA GLY A 103 28.11 10.53 -3.75
C GLY A 103 28.42 9.79 -2.44
N HIS A 104 27.73 8.68 -2.18
CA HIS A 104 27.98 7.75 -1.09
C HIS A 104 28.63 6.48 -1.59
N ILE A 105 29.40 5.84 -0.71
CA ILE A 105 29.97 4.52 -0.91
C ILE A 105 29.42 3.59 0.15
N ILE A 106 28.93 2.44 -0.28
CA ILE A 106 28.47 1.39 0.61
C ILE A 106 29.21 0.10 0.28
N THR A 107 29.72 -0.54 1.32
CA THR A 107 30.35 -1.86 1.22
C THR A 107 29.40 -2.89 1.79
N VAL A 108 29.08 -3.88 0.97
CA VAL A 108 28.11 -4.93 1.27
C VAL A 108 28.82 -6.28 1.23
N SER A 109 28.53 -7.16 2.18
CA SER A 109 29.03 -8.54 2.18
C SER A 109 28.42 -9.36 1.03
N SER A 110 28.96 -10.55 0.80
CA SER A 110 28.35 -11.54 -0.11
C SER A 110 26.93 -12.00 0.31
N SER A 111 26.57 -11.82 1.59
CA SER A 111 25.23 -12.09 2.15
C SER A 111 24.28 -10.89 2.07
N GLY A 112 24.72 -9.74 1.56
CA GLY A 112 23.89 -8.53 1.49
C GLY A 112 23.85 -7.72 2.79
N GLU A 113 24.76 -7.95 3.73
CA GLU A 113 24.88 -7.14 4.95
C GLU A 113 25.74 -5.90 4.70
N ILE A 114 25.31 -4.76 5.24
CA ILE A 114 26.04 -3.51 5.12
C ILE A 114 27.20 -3.57 6.11
N ILE A 115 28.43 -3.60 5.58
CA ILE A 115 29.65 -3.65 6.38
C ILE A 115 30.11 -2.23 6.71
N ASP A 116 30.05 -1.33 5.73
CA ASP A 116 30.56 0.03 5.87
C ASP A 116 29.77 1.02 5.00
N LEU A 117 29.67 2.26 5.49
CA LEU A 117 28.96 3.39 4.88
C LEU A 117 29.85 4.64 4.98
N GLY A 118 30.14 5.24 3.84
CA GLY A 118 30.94 6.46 3.77
C GLY A 118 30.45 7.44 2.73
N HIS A 119 31.03 8.64 2.76
CA HIS A 119 30.93 9.62 1.69
C HIS A 119 32.14 9.50 0.79
N THR A 120 31.97 9.66 -0.51
CA THR A 120 33.09 9.61 -1.45
C THR A 120 32.96 10.70 -2.50
N GLU A 121 34.06 11.43 -2.74
CA GLU A 121 34.19 12.20 -3.96
C GLU A 121 34.27 11.22 -5.12
N THR A 122 33.28 11.32 -5.99
CA THR A 122 32.96 10.31 -6.98
C THR A 122 34.16 10.03 -7.90
N PRO A 123 34.66 8.79 -8.02
CA PRO A 123 35.61 8.45 -9.07
C PRO A 123 34.92 8.68 -10.43
N LYS A 124 35.45 9.61 -11.23
CA LYS A 124 34.83 10.09 -12.48
C LYS A 124 34.65 9.02 -13.57
N ASN A 125 35.30 7.86 -13.45
CA ASN A 125 35.57 6.99 -14.60
C ASN A 125 34.88 5.61 -14.58
N VAL A 126 34.01 5.32 -13.61
CA VAL A 126 33.26 4.05 -13.60
C VAL A 126 31.77 4.37 -13.66
N LYS A 127 31.15 4.07 -14.81
CA LYS A 127 29.70 4.10 -15.00
C LYS A 127 29.21 2.67 -15.22
N ILE A 128 28.30 2.21 -14.36
CA ILE A 128 27.57 0.96 -14.59
C ILE A 128 26.39 1.24 -15.51
N SER A 129 26.30 0.50 -16.62
CA SER A 129 25.11 0.52 -17.48
C SER A 129 24.09 -0.42 -16.87
N LEU A 130 22.99 0.14 -16.36
CA LEU A 130 21.82 -0.64 -15.97
C LEU A 130 21.01 -0.93 -17.22
N GLU A 131 20.68 -2.20 -17.42
CA GLU A 131 19.83 -2.60 -18.52
C GLU A 131 18.50 -3.13 -17.97
N GLU A 132 17.42 -2.85 -18.70
CA GLU A 132 16.08 -3.26 -18.28
C GLU A 132 15.83 -4.73 -18.60
N ASN A 133 15.10 -5.44 -17.73
CA ASN A 133 14.56 -6.78 -17.98
C ASN A 133 15.56 -7.94 -18.21
N ILE A 134 16.85 -7.78 -17.87
CA ILE A 134 17.83 -8.88 -17.97
C ILE A 134 17.92 -9.73 -16.69
N LEU A 135 17.24 -9.29 -15.63
CA LEU A 135 17.23 -9.97 -14.35
C LEU A 135 16.59 -11.37 -14.46
N PRO A 136 17.17 -12.40 -13.82
CA PRO A 136 16.56 -13.73 -13.76
C PRO A 136 15.10 -13.68 -13.28
N GLY A 137 14.21 -14.43 -13.93
CA GLY A 137 12.76 -14.32 -13.70
C GLY A 137 12.32 -14.55 -12.25
N ASN A 138 13.02 -15.43 -11.51
CA ASN A 138 12.73 -15.64 -10.09
C ASN A 138 13.03 -14.39 -9.25
N LEU A 139 14.21 -13.79 -9.46
CA LEU A 139 14.63 -12.60 -8.73
C LEU A 139 13.76 -11.39 -9.07
N LYS A 140 13.39 -11.24 -10.35
CA LYS A 140 12.41 -10.24 -10.81
C LYS A 140 11.11 -10.33 -10.01
N LYS A 141 10.52 -11.52 -9.93
CA LYS A 141 9.26 -11.75 -9.21
C LYS A 141 9.37 -11.39 -7.72
N ILE A 142 10.48 -11.72 -7.06
CA ILE A 142 10.69 -11.42 -5.64
C ILE A 142 10.81 -9.91 -5.40
N ILE A 143 11.54 -9.19 -6.25
CA ILE A 143 11.69 -7.73 -6.12
C ILE A 143 10.37 -7.01 -6.39
N GLU A 144 9.64 -7.41 -7.43
CA GLU A 144 8.30 -6.87 -7.72
C GLU A 144 7.35 -7.08 -6.55
N ASP A 145 7.30 -8.29 -6.00
CA ASP A 145 6.44 -8.64 -4.86
C ASP A 145 6.76 -7.80 -3.62
N LYS A 146 8.06 -7.71 -3.26
CA LYS A 146 8.53 -6.88 -2.15
C LYS A 146 8.20 -5.41 -2.35
N SER A 147 8.29 -4.90 -3.59
CA SER A 147 7.99 -3.50 -3.90
C SER A 147 6.54 -3.10 -3.61
N ILE A 148 5.60 -4.04 -3.77
CA ILE A 148 4.15 -3.81 -3.58
C ILE A 148 3.70 -4.16 -2.16
N SER A 149 4.35 -5.14 -1.51
CA SER A 149 3.96 -5.69 -0.20
C SER A 149 3.82 -4.67 0.94
N LYS A 150 4.33 -3.43 0.78
CA LYS A 150 4.28 -2.36 1.78
C LYS A 150 3.60 -1.09 1.27
N THR A 151 2.79 -1.18 0.23
CA THR A 151 2.15 -0.02 -0.39
C THR A 151 0.79 0.31 0.24
N ILE A 152 -0.01 -0.70 0.60
CA ILE A 152 -1.39 -0.51 1.10
C ILE A 152 -1.55 -1.18 2.47
N THR A 153 -2.00 -0.40 3.45
CA THR A 153 -2.34 -0.89 4.81
C THR A 153 -3.76 -1.44 4.85
N TYR A 154 -4.03 -2.36 5.78
CA TYR A 154 -5.41 -2.84 5.99
C TYR A 154 -6.34 -1.72 6.45
N GLU A 155 -5.83 -0.71 7.14
CA GLU A 155 -6.58 0.50 7.48
C GLU A 155 -7.19 1.15 6.22
N ARG A 156 -6.37 1.37 5.18
CA ARG A 156 -6.86 1.92 3.91
C ARG A 156 -7.91 1.01 3.27
N VAL A 157 -7.72 -0.31 3.33
CA VAL A 157 -8.72 -1.26 2.82
C VAL A 157 -10.06 -1.12 3.55
N ILE A 158 -10.05 -0.98 4.87
CA ILE A 158 -11.26 -0.80 5.66
C ILE A 158 -11.90 0.57 5.41
N VAL A 159 -11.12 1.64 5.25
CA VAL A 159 -11.64 2.97 4.87
C VAL A 159 -12.32 2.93 3.50
N ASP A 160 -11.71 2.26 2.53
CA ASP A 160 -12.27 2.17 1.18
C ASP A 160 -13.50 1.25 1.15
N LEU A 161 -13.55 0.23 2.02
CA LEU A 161 -14.78 -0.54 2.23
C LEU A 161 -15.89 0.31 2.88
N HIS A 162 -15.55 1.08 3.92
CA HIS A 162 -16.48 1.94 4.66
C HIS A 162 -17.07 3.05 3.77
N SER A 163 -16.25 3.65 2.91
CA SER A 163 -16.68 4.68 1.96
C SER A 163 -17.28 4.12 0.66
N GLY A 164 -17.31 2.80 0.48
CA GLY A 164 -17.74 2.14 -0.74
C GLY A 164 -16.75 2.24 -1.91
N ARG A 165 -15.64 2.99 -1.75
CA ARG A 165 -14.60 3.18 -2.78
C ARG A 165 -13.93 1.88 -3.22
N LEU A 166 -13.92 0.85 -2.36
CA LEU A 166 -13.39 -0.46 -2.71
C LEU A 166 -14.07 -1.07 -3.95
N PHE A 167 -15.34 -0.73 -4.19
CA PHE A 167 -16.11 -1.16 -5.37
C PHE A 167 -16.24 -0.06 -6.44
N GLY A 168 -15.37 0.95 -6.39
CA GLY A 168 -15.37 2.08 -7.31
C GLY A 168 -16.66 2.91 -7.23
N THR A 169 -17.09 3.47 -8.36
CA THR A 169 -18.25 4.36 -8.44
C THR A 169 -19.53 3.72 -7.93
N PHE A 170 -19.76 2.44 -8.23
CA PHE A 170 -20.96 1.73 -7.77
C PHE A 170 -21.06 1.72 -6.25
N GLY A 171 -19.98 1.35 -5.56
CA GLY A 171 -19.98 1.31 -4.09
C GLY A 171 -20.14 2.69 -3.46
N VAL A 172 -19.50 3.73 -4.01
CA VAL A 172 -19.68 5.10 -3.52
C VAL A 172 -21.14 5.54 -3.65
N THR A 173 -21.74 5.37 -4.84
CA THR A 173 -23.16 5.72 -5.03
C THR A 173 -24.11 4.93 -4.14
N LEU A 174 -23.78 3.67 -3.84
CA LEU A 174 -24.54 2.84 -2.91
C LEU A 174 -24.46 3.42 -1.48
N VAL A 175 -23.28 3.83 -1.02
CA VAL A 175 -23.11 4.44 0.31
C VAL A 175 -23.80 5.81 0.39
N ASP A 176 -23.83 6.58 -0.69
CA ASP A 176 -24.59 7.83 -0.77
C ASP A 176 -26.10 7.58 -0.61
N LEU A 177 -26.65 6.55 -1.27
CA LEU A 177 -28.05 6.15 -1.12
C LEU A 177 -28.37 5.66 0.29
N VAL A 178 -27.46 4.90 0.91
CA VAL A 178 -27.58 4.50 2.31
C VAL A 178 -27.64 5.74 3.21
N THR A 179 -26.77 6.71 2.99
CA THR A 179 -26.71 7.96 3.76
C THR A 179 -28.00 8.77 3.64
N LEU A 180 -28.52 8.94 2.42
CA LEU A 180 -29.83 9.58 2.18
C LEU A 180 -30.96 8.81 2.88
N GLY A 181 -30.92 7.48 2.80
CA GLY A 181 -31.85 6.62 3.51
C GLY A 181 -31.82 6.85 5.02
N LEU A 182 -30.64 6.93 5.63
CA LEU A 182 -30.49 7.21 7.06
C LEU A 182 -31.01 8.58 7.44
N ILE A 183 -30.78 9.62 6.62
CA ILE A 183 -31.37 10.96 6.84
C ILE A 183 -32.90 10.88 6.85
N ILE A 184 -33.50 10.21 5.86
CA ILE A 184 -34.95 10.02 5.79
C ILE A 184 -35.44 9.24 7.01
N LEU A 185 -34.73 8.20 7.43
CA LEU A 185 -35.05 7.39 8.60
C LEU A 185 -35.04 8.24 9.88
N SER A 186 -34.02 9.07 10.07
CA SER A 186 -33.88 9.99 11.21
C SER A 186 -34.99 11.05 11.26
N ILE A 187 -35.32 11.66 10.11
CA ILE A 187 -36.40 12.65 10.01
C ILE A 187 -37.76 12.00 10.30
N THR A 188 -38.05 10.87 9.64
CA THR A 188 -39.33 10.18 9.79
C THR A 188 -39.53 9.61 11.19
N GLY A 189 -38.47 9.10 11.84
CA GLY A 189 -38.49 8.66 13.23
C GLY A 189 -38.79 9.81 14.19
N THR A 190 -38.07 10.93 14.05
CA THR A 190 -38.28 12.15 14.86
C THR A 190 -39.69 12.71 14.68
N TYR A 191 -40.16 12.83 13.43
CA TYR A 191 -41.50 13.31 13.12
C TYR A 191 -42.58 12.41 13.73
N SER A 192 -42.43 11.08 13.61
CA SER A 192 -43.35 10.13 14.22
C SER A 192 -43.38 10.31 15.74
N TRP A 193 -42.23 10.37 16.40
CA TRP A 193 -42.16 10.56 17.85
C TRP A 193 -42.86 11.86 18.31
N LEU A 194 -42.62 12.99 17.63
CA LEU A 194 -43.27 14.27 17.96
C LEU A 194 -44.78 14.24 17.78
N ARG A 195 -45.28 13.52 16.76
CA ARG A 195 -46.71 13.41 16.48
C ARG A 195 -47.46 12.55 17.50
N TYR A 196 -46.80 11.54 18.07
CA TYR A 196 -47.41 10.60 19.03
C TYR A 196 -47.19 10.98 20.49
N LYS A 197 -46.26 11.91 20.79
CA LYS A 197 -46.29 12.66 22.06
C LYS A 197 -47.47 13.63 22.01
N LYS A 198 -48.64 13.22 22.53
CA LYS A 198 -49.49 14.18 23.23
C LYS A 198 -48.61 14.71 24.37
N PHE A 199 -48.11 15.94 24.24
CA PHE A 199 -47.60 16.67 25.39
C PHE A 199 -48.73 16.63 26.43
N PHE A 200 -48.43 15.96 27.55
CA PHE A 200 -49.27 15.98 28.73
C PHE A 200 -49.32 17.41 29.26
#